data_AF-A0A960M287-F1
#
_entry.id   AF-A0A960M287-F1
#
_cell.length_a   1.000
_cell.length_b   1.000
_cell.length_c   1.000
_cell.angle_alpha   90.00
_cell.angle_beta   90.00
_cell.angle_gamma   90.00
#
_symmetry.space_group_name_H-M   'P 1'
#
loop_
_entity.id
_entity.type
_entity.pdbx_description
1 polymer ?
#
loop_
_entity_poly.entity_id
_entity_poly.type
_entity_poly.pdbx_seq_one_letter_code
_entity_poly.pdbx_strand_id
1 'polypeptide(L)'
;MLLKYLDLARKFVAGEEIDVQIKNLLYLSSREGKTLLSRFKLPVANSYIETLIRKTLKLSSKQKLEHGHLKEAVVSALLFPLRQIIGSCFATAPAIYIQNEKPERLLLDLYDLMMMGKMKRTFGGEEYVVPISPKWGGREDDHPLLRVWEYTIASFSDYKTTFSRWNLYSSLGLDPKHKGGLGEFIYSTLQERLDAFNQEVEKLHVDYARAIDEARVSQALLRQADSADRIRMRKAELEVRAHHADVCRDMRDKAHENAQGLSQFFPFVIEQYSEKFQEHFLEIFDAEAHYTHEALYEDSPAGFRLVYKHGRSDPAAWTFIKDENEFFDSLRQFFIAVEPELSAECEWEGGKKELEALTTKLIHFIDTKPFHQFALKKKKPWSYTSGGSLHTLLKGYFMIEGTITEEKRPIENPMDLLTFLLELLKSLPYSVTKPFEIDPDASLLMYSPTHAFLLKPGLSPFKDGWLDKGFTYTWIRDHVIDPAKNYYESVRVDREAQTLLASKVVKEEFFPHASSLSLPEFRTYLTKAAPQKEDEIDNLLYQAFPTHPPLLFADTNWLDYAFAFAVNPATVELDLYRVSADGKRTYPMNVWRSYLDGTTKQNWGVLTRPSDYAGAPLSDLALKLKRI
;
A
#
# COMPACT_ATOMS: atom_id res chain seq x y z
N MET A 1 1.55 26.04 8.77
CA MET A 1 2.75 25.32 8.30
C MET A 1 2.82 25.23 6.78
N LEU A 2 1.87 24.60 6.09
CA LEU A 2 1.85 24.44 4.62
C LEU A 2 2.11 25.73 3.83
N LEU A 3 1.46 26.85 4.18
CA LEU A 3 1.64 28.13 3.48
C LEU A 3 3.09 28.64 3.49
N LYS A 4 3.86 28.36 4.56
CA LYS A 4 5.28 28.73 4.66
C LYS A 4 6.13 27.96 3.63
N TYR A 5 5.88 26.67 3.49
CA TYR A 5 6.59 25.83 2.51
C TYR A 5 6.15 26.12 1.08
N LEU A 6 4.89 26.49 0.87
CA LEU A 6 4.41 26.95 -0.44
C LEU A 6 5.07 28.27 -0.87
N ASP A 7 5.21 29.23 0.06
CA ASP A 7 5.95 30.47 -0.20
C ASP A 7 7.40 30.17 -0.59
N LEU A 8 8.07 29.30 0.18
CA LEU A 8 9.45 28.88 -0.09
C LEU A 8 9.60 28.21 -1.47
N ALA A 9 8.65 27.33 -1.82
CA ALA A 9 8.64 26.66 -3.11
C ALA A 9 8.44 27.63 -4.28
N ARG A 10 7.55 28.61 -4.15
CA ARG A 10 7.32 29.65 -5.16
C ARG A 10 8.56 30.47 -5.43
N LYS A 11 9.20 30.96 -4.36
CA LYS A 11 10.46 31.70 -4.44
C LYS A 11 11.54 30.89 -5.15
N PHE A 12 11.65 29.59 -4.83
CA PHE A 12 12.65 28.72 -5.43
C PHE A 12 12.41 28.54 -6.93
N VAL A 13 11.16 28.29 -7.33
CA VAL A 13 10.79 28.11 -8.74
C VAL A 13 10.93 29.40 -9.53
N ALA A 14 10.68 30.55 -8.90
CA ALA A 14 10.92 31.88 -9.49
C ALA A 14 12.42 32.22 -9.66
N GLY A 15 13.32 31.40 -9.10
CA GLY A 15 14.76 31.64 -9.14
C GLY A 15 15.23 32.71 -8.16
N GLU A 16 14.43 33.01 -7.13
CA GLU A 16 14.83 33.92 -6.06
C GLU A 16 15.93 33.29 -5.20
N GLU A 17 16.81 34.15 -4.67
CA GLU A 17 17.84 33.72 -3.73
C GLU A 17 17.21 33.36 -2.39
N ILE A 18 17.40 32.12 -1.97
CA ILE A 18 16.83 31.57 -0.73
C ILE A 18 18.00 31.18 0.17
N ASP A 19 18.19 31.95 1.24
CA ASP A 19 19.19 31.66 2.27
C ASP A 19 18.67 30.54 3.19
N VAL A 20 18.91 29.28 2.82
CA VAL A 20 18.38 28.16 3.59
C VAL A 20 19.30 26.94 3.58
N GLN A 21 19.65 26.48 4.78
CA GLN A 21 20.41 25.25 5.08
C GLN A 21 19.56 23.97 5.05
N ILE A 22 18.44 23.94 4.32
CA ILE A 22 17.59 22.75 4.21
C ILE A 22 18.21 21.81 3.18
N LYS A 23 18.54 20.59 3.61
CA LYS A 23 19.12 19.51 2.79
C LYS A 23 18.41 19.33 1.43
N ASN A 24 17.07 19.35 1.43
CA ASN A 24 16.28 19.20 0.19
C ASN A 24 16.40 20.39 -0.77
N LEU A 25 16.57 21.62 -0.27
CA LEU A 25 16.85 22.79 -1.13
C LEU A 25 18.27 22.75 -1.71
N LEU A 26 19.25 22.30 -0.92
CA LEU A 26 20.61 22.09 -1.41
C LEU A 26 20.62 21.07 -2.54
N TYR A 27 19.89 19.96 -2.38
CA TYR A 27 19.75 18.97 -3.44
C TYR A 27 19.02 19.54 -4.66
N LEU A 28 17.90 20.25 -4.51
CA LEU A 28 17.19 20.87 -5.64
C LEU A 28 18.05 21.90 -6.38
N SER A 29 19.01 22.53 -5.69
CA SER A 29 19.95 23.49 -6.26
C SER A 29 21.12 22.84 -7.03
N SER A 30 21.37 21.55 -6.80
CA SER A 30 22.36 20.75 -7.52
C SER A 30 22.03 20.63 -9.02
N ARG A 31 23.01 20.22 -9.82
CA ARG A 31 22.82 20.00 -11.26
C ARG A 31 21.78 18.89 -11.50
N GLU A 32 21.83 17.84 -10.72
CA GLU A 32 20.98 16.67 -10.78
C GLU A 32 19.53 17.04 -10.44
N GLY A 33 19.32 17.73 -9.31
CA GLY A 33 18.01 18.23 -8.88
C GLY A 33 17.36 19.15 -9.92
N LYS A 34 18.11 20.13 -10.44
CA LYS A 34 17.63 21.03 -11.52
C LYS A 34 17.27 20.25 -12.79
N THR A 35 18.09 19.26 -13.16
CA THR A 35 17.84 18.44 -14.35
C THR A 35 16.55 17.64 -14.22
N LEU A 36 16.32 16.98 -13.08
CA LEU A 36 15.08 16.25 -12.82
C LEU A 36 13.86 17.18 -12.80
N LEU A 37 13.95 18.30 -12.07
CA LEU A 37 12.84 19.26 -11.96
C LEU A 37 12.45 19.85 -13.33
N SER A 38 13.40 20.02 -14.24
CA SER A 38 13.13 20.52 -15.60
C SER A 38 12.26 19.60 -16.46
N ARG A 39 12.16 18.31 -16.10
CA ARG A 39 11.38 17.31 -16.83
C ARG A 39 9.89 17.36 -16.53
N PHE A 40 9.50 17.94 -15.40
CA PHE A 40 8.10 18.13 -15.05
C PHE A 40 7.48 19.16 -15.99
N LYS A 41 6.70 18.68 -16.95
CA LYS A 41 6.02 19.47 -17.97
C LYS A 41 4.57 19.02 -18.10
N LEU A 42 3.71 19.94 -18.52
CA LEU A 42 2.35 19.61 -18.93
C LEU A 42 2.36 19.07 -20.37
N PRO A 43 1.38 18.22 -20.76
CA PRO A 43 0.29 17.71 -19.92
C PRO A 43 0.75 16.66 -18.90
N VAL A 44 0.03 16.56 -17.78
CA VAL A 44 0.17 15.46 -16.80
C VAL A 44 -0.65 14.25 -17.24
N ALA A 45 -0.48 13.10 -16.57
CA ALA A 45 -1.05 11.83 -17.01
C ALA A 45 -2.59 11.81 -17.05
N ASN A 46 -3.27 12.49 -16.11
CA ASN A 46 -4.73 12.54 -16.02
C ASN A 46 -5.25 13.79 -15.29
N SER A 47 -6.56 14.00 -15.38
CA SER A 47 -7.27 15.15 -14.79
C SER A 47 -7.27 15.15 -13.25
N TYR A 48 -7.15 13.97 -12.64
CA TYR A 48 -7.03 13.85 -11.19
C TYR A 48 -5.71 14.45 -10.69
N ILE A 49 -4.60 14.28 -11.41
CA ILE A 49 -3.31 14.90 -11.07
C ILE A 49 -3.40 16.43 -11.17
N GLU A 50 -4.12 16.97 -12.15
CA GLU A 50 -4.39 18.41 -12.21
C GLU A 50 -5.14 18.90 -10.96
N THR A 51 -6.12 18.12 -10.51
CA THR A 51 -6.86 18.40 -9.27
C THR A 51 -5.92 18.37 -8.05
N LEU A 52 -5.02 17.40 -7.97
CA LEU A 52 -4.01 17.32 -6.90
C LEU A 52 -3.07 18.52 -6.87
N ILE A 53 -2.60 18.98 -8.03
CA ILE A 53 -1.74 20.18 -8.12
C ILE A 53 -2.49 21.40 -7.59
N ARG A 54 -3.74 21.59 -8.02
CA ARG A 54 -4.59 22.71 -7.57
C ARG A 54 -4.81 22.67 -6.07
N LYS A 55 -5.15 21.50 -5.53
CA LYS A 55 -5.37 21.32 -4.09
C LYS A 55 -4.09 21.58 -3.29
N THR A 56 -2.95 21.07 -3.77
CA THR A 56 -1.63 21.27 -3.15
C THR A 56 -1.27 22.75 -3.07
N LEU A 57 -1.46 23.48 -4.16
CA LEU A 57 -1.09 24.89 -4.25
C LEU A 57 -2.19 25.86 -3.81
N LYS A 58 -3.34 25.33 -3.35
CA LYS A 58 -4.56 26.09 -3.00
C LYS A 58 -5.04 27.00 -4.14
N LEU A 59 -4.95 26.52 -5.38
CA LEU A 59 -5.44 27.22 -6.58
C LEU A 59 -6.94 27.01 -6.75
N SER A 60 -7.60 27.92 -7.46
CA SER A 60 -9.01 27.73 -7.82
C SER A 60 -9.19 26.57 -8.80
N SER A 61 -10.35 25.92 -8.75
CA SER A 61 -10.68 24.81 -9.67
C SER A 61 -10.70 25.24 -11.14
N LYS A 62 -10.95 26.52 -11.42
CA LYS A 62 -11.04 27.08 -12.78
C LYS A 62 -9.73 27.68 -13.31
N GLN A 63 -8.71 27.84 -12.47
CA GLN A 63 -7.43 28.45 -12.89
C GLN A 63 -6.78 27.63 -14.01
N LYS A 64 -6.05 28.22 -14.95
CA LYS A 64 -5.29 27.41 -15.90
C LYS A 64 -3.99 26.92 -15.23
N LEU A 65 -3.66 25.64 -15.35
CA LEU A 65 -2.38 25.14 -14.88
C LEU A 65 -1.25 25.52 -15.84
N GLU A 66 -0.08 25.74 -15.27
CA GLU A 66 1.13 26.12 -15.99
C GLU A 66 2.30 25.24 -15.52
N HIS A 67 3.39 25.20 -16.29
CA HIS A 67 4.59 24.46 -15.91
C HIS A 67 5.16 24.91 -14.55
N GLY A 68 5.04 26.20 -14.22
CA GLY A 68 5.44 26.75 -12.92
C GLY A 68 4.67 26.09 -11.77
N HIS A 69 3.34 26.05 -11.86
CA HIS A 69 2.48 25.38 -10.87
C HIS A 69 2.84 23.89 -10.67
N LEU A 70 3.14 23.16 -11.76
CA LEU A 70 3.55 21.77 -11.64
C LEU A 70 4.86 21.63 -10.84
N LYS A 71 5.87 22.45 -11.13
CA LYS A 71 7.15 22.45 -10.42
C LYS A 71 7.01 22.92 -8.98
N GLU A 72 6.19 23.94 -8.72
CA GLU A 72 5.90 24.43 -7.36
C GLU A 72 5.31 23.32 -6.49
N ALA A 73 4.34 22.55 -7.02
CA ALA A 73 3.72 21.46 -6.28
C ALA A 73 4.71 20.33 -5.95
N VAL A 74 5.63 20.03 -6.86
CA VAL A 74 6.70 19.05 -6.65
C VAL A 74 7.69 19.56 -5.61
N VAL A 75 8.20 20.78 -5.76
CA VAL A 75 9.14 21.39 -4.81
C VAL A 75 8.51 21.48 -3.42
N SER A 76 7.24 21.90 -3.30
CA SER A 76 6.57 21.96 -2.01
C SER A 76 6.43 20.58 -1.36
N ALA A 77 6.26 19.50 -2.14
CA ALA A 77 6.23 18.14 -1.60
C ALA A 77 7.57 17.73 -0.99
N LEU A 78 8.70 18.13 -1.58
CA LEU A 78 10.03 17.86 -1.01
C LEU A 78 10.31 18.68 0.26
N LEU A 79 9.75 19.89 0.36
CA LEU A 79 10.02 20.79 1.49
C LEU A 79 9.08 20.56 2.67
N PHE A 80 7.86 20.10 2.40
CA PHE A 80 6.86 19.89 3.44
C PHE A 80 7.21 18.62 4.25
N PRO A 81 7.44 18.71 5.57
CA PRO A 81 7.85 17.56 6.37
C PRO A 81 6.71 16.54 6.44
N LEU A 82 6.95 15.34 5.95
CA LEU A 82 5.97 14.27 6.04
C LEU A 82 5.82 13.80 7.49
N ARG A 83 4.57 13.65 7.93
CA ARG A 83 4.21 13.16 9.27
C ARG A 83 3.07 12.14 9.19
N GLN A 84 3.09 11.18 10.10
CA GLN A 84 2.10 10.14 10.23
C GLN A 84 0.80 10.74 10.78
N ILE A 85 -0.33 10.31 10.20
CA ILE A 85 -1.66 10.75 10.62
C ILE A 85 -2.54 9.56 11.02
N ILE A 86 -2.68 8.55 10.17
CA ILE A 86 -3.49 7.34 10.43
C ILE A 86 -2.74 6.09 9.96
N GLY A 87 -2.64 5.08 10.83
CA GLY A 87 -2.57 3.64 10.51
C GLY A 87 -1.57 3.16 9.46
N SER A 88 -0.42 3.81 9.32
CA SER A 88 0.53 3.52 8.23
C SER A 88 2.00 3.71 8.60
N CYS A 89 2.35 3.55 9.89
CA CYS A 89 3.72 3.79 10.35
C CYS A 89 4.78 3.04 9.52
N PHE A 90 4.46 1.80 9.11
CA PHE A 90 5.29 0.96 8.26
C PHE A 90 5.63 1.61 6.91
N ALA A 91 4.78 2.49 6.39
CA ALA A 91 4.99 3.24 5.15
C ALA A 91 5.46 4.68 5.39
N THR A 92 4.96 5.34 6.44
CA THR A 92 5.38 6.70 6.76
C THR A 92 6.86 6.78 7.13
N ALA A 93 7.40 5.85 7.92
CA ALA A 93 8.82 5.91 8.29
C ALA A 93 9.74 5.78 7.06
N PRO A 94 9.57 4.78 6.17
CA PRO A 94 10.30 4.73 4.90
C PRO A 94 10.08 5.95 4.02
N ALA A 95 8.88 6.51 3.96
CA ALA A 95 8.60 7.70 3.17
C ALA A 95 9.34 8.94 3.70
N ILE A 96 9.37 9.14 5.03
CA ILE A 96 10.18 10.21 5.65
C ILE A 96 11.67 9.95 5.40
N TYR A 97 12.13 8.71 5.54
CA TYR A 97 13.51 8.34 5.23
C TYR A 97 13.87 8.68 3.77
N ILE A 98 13.03 8.31 2.80
CA ILE A 98 13.25 8.63 1.38
C ILE A 98 13.25 10.15 1.18
N GLN A 99 12.30 10.88 1.77
CA GLN A 99 12.23 12.33 1.65
C GLN A 99 13.49 13.04 2.17
N ASN A 100 14.08 12.55 3.26
CA ASN A 100 15.21 13.20 3.93
C ASN A 100 16.57 12.73 3.41
N GLU A 101 16.72 11.45 3.11
CA GLU A 101 18.00 10.84 2.74
C GLU A 101 18.15 10.59 1.24
N LYS A 102 17.05 10.51 0.49
CA LYS A 102 17.01 10.15 -0.93
C LYS A 102 16.03 11.03 -1.72
N PRO A 103 16.17 12.37 -1.67
CA PRO A 103 15.25 13.29 -2.34
C PRO A 103 15.16 13.07 -3.85
N GLU A 104 16.21 12.54 -4.48
CA GLU A 104 16.22 12.10 -5.88
C GLU A 104 15.18 11.00 -6.14
N ARG A 105 15.03 10.05 -5.21
CA ARG A 105 14.08 8.95 -5.34
C ARG A 105 12.64 9.45 -5.24
N LEU A 106 12.37 10.35 -4.29
CA LEU A 106 11.07 11.03 -4.19
C LEU A 106 10.73 11.79 -5.48
N LEU A 107 11.67 12.54 -6.06
CA LEU A 107 11.43 13.25 -7.33
C LEU A 107 11.06 12.30 -8.47
N LEU A 108 11.68 11.14 -8.56
CA LEU A 108 11.39 10.18 -9.62
C LEU A 108 10.04 9.52 -9.44
N ASP A 109 9.69 9.18 -8.21
CA ASP A 109 8.37 8.66 -7.90
C ASP A 109 7.29 9.70 -8.24
N LEU A 110 7.49 10.96 -7.86
CA LEU A 110 6.59 12.05 -8.25
C LEU A 110 6.54 12.21 -9.77
N TYR A 111 7.65 12.04 -10.48
CA TYR A 111 7.66 12.05 -11.95
C TYR A 111 6.81 10.91 -12.52
N ASP A 112 7.05 9.67 -12.10
CA ASP A 112 6.29 8.49 -12.54
C ASP A 112 4.79 8.67 -12.25
N LEU A 113 4.44 9.15 -11.05
CA LEU A 113 3.07 9.42 -10.66
C LEU A 113 2.41 10.52 -11.49
N MET A 114 3.07 11.66 -11.66
CA MET A 114 2.47 12.83 -12.31
C MET A 114 2.47 12.72 -13.83
N MET A 115 3.48 12.06 -14.41
CA MET A 115 3.66 11.96 -15.85
C MET A 115 3.13 10.64 -16.42
N MET A 116 3.09 9.56 -15.64
CA MET A 116 2.61 8.25 -16.09
C MET A 116 1.35 7.77 -15.35
N GLY A 117 0.95 8.43 -14.27
CA GLY A 117 -0.23 8.06 -13.47
C GLY A 117 -0.03 6.81 -12.59
N LYS A 118 1.18 6.25 -12.57
CA LYS A 118 1.49 4.99 -11.88
C LYS A 118 2.98 4.82 -11.61
N MET A 119 3.32 4.08 -10.57
CA MET A 119 4.68 3.61 -10.30
C MET A 119 4.84 2.15 -10.70
N LYS A 120 6.04 1.80 -11.16
CA LYS A 120 6.40 0.42 -11.52
C LYS A 120 7.64 -0.05 -10.78
N ARG A 121 7.62 -1.28 -10.29
CA ARG A 121 8.76 -1.98 -9.67
C ARG A 121 8.83 -3.40 -10.22
N THR A 122 10.03 -3.89 -10.50
CA THR A 122 10.22 -5.27 -10.96
C THR A 122 10.95 -6.03 -9.87
N PHE A 123 10.32 -7.08 -9.35
CA PHE A 123 10.86 -7.84 -8.23
C PHE A 123 10.60 -9.33 -8.44
N GLY A 124 11.64 -10.16 -8.32
CA GLY A 124 11.50 -11.61 -8.54
C GLY A 124 11.08 -11.98 -9.97
N GLY A 125 11.39 -11.12 -10.96
CA GLY A 125 10.98 -11.29 -12.36
C GLY A 125 9.56 -10.82 -12.68
N GLU A 126 8.75 -10.44 -11.68
CA GLU A 126 7.38 -9.93 -11.88
C GLU A 126 7.36 -8.39 -11.87
N GLU A 127 6.57 -7.79 -12.75
CA GLU A 127 6.32 -6.34 -12.76
C GLU A 127 5.12 -6.00 -11.88
N TYR A 128 5.36 -5.20 -10.84
CA TYR A 128 4.34 -4.64 -9.97
C TYR A 128 4.04 -3.21 -10.38
N VAL A 129 2.78 -2.96 -10.71
CA VAL A 129 2.29 -1.65 -11.13
C VAL A 129 1.29 -1.15 -10.10
N VAL A 130 1.57 0.01 -9.51
CA VAL A 130 0.68 0.66 -8.55
C VAL A 130 0.24 2.00 -9.12
N PRO A 131 -1.06 2.23 -9.34
CA PRO A 131 -1.56 3.50 -9.82
C PRO A 131 -1.44 4.59 -8.75
N ILE A 132 -1.44 5.85 -9.18
CA ILE A 132 -1.53 6.97 -8.24
C ILE A 132 -2.74 6.79 -7.32
N SER A 133 -2.53 6.91 -6.00
CA SER A 133 -3.63 6.76 -5.06
C SER A 133 -4.76 7.78 -5.38
N PRO A 134 -6.01 7.32 -5.56
CA PRO A 134 -7.15 8.16 -5.96
C PRO A 134 -7.68 9.02 -4.82
N LYS A 135 -7.01 8.98 -3.66
CA LYS A 135 -7.36 9.78 -2.49
C LYS A 135 -6.10 10.31 -1.82
N TRP A 136 -6.21 11.52 -1.31
CA TRP A 136 -5.30 12.07 -0.31
C TRP A 136 -6.08 12.17 1.01
N GLY A 137 -5.42 11.91 2.13
CA GLY A 137 -6.04 11.92 3.47
C GLY A 137 -6.82 13.21 3.78
N GLY A 138 -7.75 13.13 4.73
CA GLY A 138 -8.78 14.14 4.97
C GLY A 138 -8.40 15.36 5.82
N ARG A 139 -7.11 15.58 6.16
CA ARG A 139 -6.72 16.74 6.98
C ARG A 139 -6.48 17.99 6.13
N GLU A 140 -6.98 19.13 6.60
CA GLU A 140 -6.82 20.41 5.88
C GLU A 140 -5.38 20.94 5.87
N ASP A 141 -4.54 20.50 6.81
CA ASP A 141 -3.15 20.90 6.96
C ASP A 141 -2.13 20.01 6.20
N ASP A 142 -2.60 18.94 5.56
CA ASP A 142 -1.78 18.01 4.80
C ASP A 142 -1.28 18.57 3.47
N HIS A 143 -0.24 17.94 2.92
CA HIS A 143 0.25 18.17 1.57
C HIS A 143 -0.30 17.09 0.61
N PRO A 144 -1.36 17.36 -0.18
CA PRO A 144 -2.11 16.36 -0.95
C PRO A 144 -1.23 15.48 -1.84
N LEU A 145 -0.35 16.08 -2.64
CA LEU A 145 0.55 15.32 -3.53
C LEU A 145 1.51 14.40 -2.77
N LEU A 146 1.99 14.83 -1.60
CA LEU A 146 2.95 14.07 -0.80
C LEU A 146 2.24 12.90 -0.10
N ARG A 147 1.02 13.13 0.37
CA ARG A 147 0.16 12.09 0.94
C ARG A 147 -0.20 11.01 -0.08
N VAL A 148 -0.57 11.41 -1.29
CA VAL A 148 -0.83 10.46 -2.40
C VAL A 148 0.39 9.63 -2.71
N TRP A 149 1.57 10.26 -2.75
CA TRP A 149 2.83 9.54 -2.94
C TRP A 149 3.06 8.50 -1.84
N GLU A 150 2.92 8.86 -0.58
CA GLU A 150 3.08 7.91 0.53
C GLU A 150 2.07 6.76 0.47
N TYR A 151 0.79 7.02 0.22
CA TYR A 151 -0.21 5.95 0.08
C TYR A 151 0.06 5.04 -1.11
N THR A 152 0.59 5.61 -2.20
CA THR A 152 1.03 4.79 -3.32
C THR A 152 2.24 3.93 -2.93
N ILE A 153 3.20 4.46 -2.17
CA ILE A 153 4.30 3.66 -1.61
C ILE A 153 3.75 2.54 -0.73
N ALA A 154 2.84 2.84 0.19
CA ALA A 154 2.24 1.88 1.11
C ALA A 154 1.61 0.69 0.37
N SER A 155 1.05 0.91 -0.82
CA SER A 155 0.45 -0.15 -1.64
C SER A 155 1.45 -1.21 -2.10
N PHE A 156 2.76 -0.92 -2.13
CA PHE A 156 3.79 -1.93 -2.40
C PHE A 156 4.01 -2.92 -1.24
N SER A 157 3.40 -2.72 -0.06
CA SER A 157 3.56 -3.67 1.05
C SER A 157 2.77 -4.97 0.87
N ASP A 158 1.81 -4.99 -0.05
CA ASP A 158 1.01 -6.18 -0.39
C ASP A 158 1.43 -6.83 -1.73
N TYR A 159 2.72 -6.71 -2.08
CA TYR A 159 3.28 -7.35 -3.28
C TYR A 159 3.23 -8.89 -3.24
N LYS A 160 2.72 -9.51 -2.17
CA LYS A 160 2.45 -10.95 -2.12
C LYS A 160 1.27 -11.25 -3.07
N THR A 161 1.55 -11.31 -4.38
CA THR A 161 0.62 -11.57 -5.49
C THR A 161 -0.35 -12.73 -5.25
N THR A 162 -0.02 -13.67 -4.37
CA THR A 162 -0.93 -14.74 -4.01
C THR A 162 -2.09 -14.24 -3.14
N PHE A 163 -1.87 -13.61 -1.99
CA PHE A 163 -2.92 -13.35 -0.99
C PHE A 163 -4.00 -12.35 -1.46
N SER A 164 -3.59 -11.32 -2.20
CA SER A 164 -4.43 -10.31 -2.85
C SER A 164 -5.31 -10.92 -3.94
N ARG A 165 -4.68 -11.66 -4.87
CA ARG A 165 -5.37 -12.52 -5.84
C ARG A 165 -6.35 -13.47 -5.14
N TRP A 166 -5.99 -14.03 -3.99
CA TRP A 166 -6.91 -14.91 -3.25
C TRP A 166 -8.18 -14.21 -2.80
N ASN A 167 -8.19 -12.93 -2.43
CA ASN A 167 -9.39 -12.29 -1.87
C ASN A 167 -10.45 -12.02 -2.96
N LEU A 168 -10.09 -11.33 -4.04
CA LEU A 168 -10.97 -11.14 -5.18
C LEU A 168 -11.37 -12.48 -5.80
N TYR A 169 -10.41 -13.37 -6.12
CA TYR A 169 -10.72 -14.61 -6.85
C TYR A 169 -11.55 -15.58 -5.99
N SER A 170 -11.34 -15.60 -4.67
CA SER A 170 -12.22 -16.37 -3.77
C SER A 170 -13.64 -15.85 -3.77
N SER A 171 -13.85 -14.54 -3.88
CA SER A 171 -15.19 -13.95 -3.95
C SER A 171 -15.88 -14.19 -5.30
N LEU A 172 -15.10 -14.25 -6.39
CA LEU A 172 -15.63 -14.52 -7.72
C LEU A 172 -15.95 -16.00 -7.94
N GLY A 173 -15.19 -16.91 -7.31
CA GLY A 173 -15.38 -18.34 -7.46
C GLY A 173 -15.12 -18.82 -8.88
N LEU A 174 -13.96 -18.46 -9.46
CA LEU A 174 -13.59 -18.82 -10.84
C LEU A 174 -13.32 -20.33 -11.06
N ASP A 175 -13.10 -21.10 -9.98
CA ASP A 175 -13.01 -22.57 -10.07
C ASP A 175 -14.41 -23.16 -10.33
N PRO A 176 -14.61 -23.99 -11.36
CA PRO A 176 -15.90 -24.61 -11.66
C PRO A 176 -16.47 -25.48 -10.54
N LYS A 177 -15.65 -25.91 -9.57
CA LYS A 177 -16.08 -26.67 -8.40
C LYS A 177 -16.76 -25.80 -7.33
N HIS A 178 -16.61 -24.48 -7.40
CA HIS A 178 -17.20 -23.56 -6.44
C HIS A 178 -18.67 -23.27 -6.77
N LYS A 179 -19.57 -24.02 -6.11
CA LYS A 179 -21.01 -23.85 -6.28
C LYS A 179 -21.47 -22.42 -5.96
N GLY A 180 -22.19 -21.80 -6.89
CA GLY A 180 -22.67 -20.43 -6.83
C GLY A 180 -21.68 -19.37 -7.32
N GLY A 181 -20.47 -19.76 -7.75
CA GLY A 181 -19.45 -18.87 -8.30
C GLY A 181 -19.54 -18.69 -9.82
N LEU A 182 -18.76 -17.75 -10.35
CA LEU A 182 -18.67 -17.49 -11.79
C LEU A 182 -18.14 -18.69 -12.56
N GLY A 183 -17.20 -19.44 -12.01
CA GLY A 183 -16.62 -20.62 -12.65
C GLY A 183 -17.65 -21.71 -12.93
N GLU A 184 -18.48 -22.04 -11.93
CA GLU A 184 -19.58 -23.01 -12.09
C GLU A 184 -20.57 -22.52 -13.16
N PHE A 185 -20.95 -21.24 -13.09
CA PHE A 185 -21.91 -20.64 -14.03
C PHE A 185 -21.41 -20.65 -15.48
N ILE A 186 -20.16 -20.26 -15.71
CA ILE A 186 -19.54 -20.29 -17.04
C ILE A 186 -19.46 -21.74 -17.53
N TYR A 187 -19.01 -22.66 -16.67
CA TYR A 187 -18.89 -24.06 -17.02
C TYR A 187 -20.25 -24.67 -17.39
N SER A 188 -21.29 -24.48 -16.56
CA SER A 188 -22.62 -25.03 -16.83
C SER A 188 -23.23 -24.45 -18.10
N THR A 189 -23.09 -23.14 -18.32
CA THR A 189 -23.60 -22.47 -19.52
C THR A 189 -22.95 -23.01 -20.80
N LEU A 190 -21.62 -23.19 -20.78
CA LEU A 190 -20.90 -23.75 -21.93
C LEU A 190 -21.15 -25.25 -22.09
N GLN A 191 -21.31 -26.00 -20.99
CA GLN A 191 -21.63 -27.42 -21.04
C GLN A 191 -23.03 -27.67 -21.64
N GLU A 192 -24.03 -26.89 -21.26
CA GLU A 192 -25.38 -26.95 -21.86
C GLU A 192 -25.34 -26.71 -23.37
N ARG A 193 -24.50 -25.76 -23.82
CA ARG A 193 -24.28 -25.49 -25.24
C ARG A 193 -23.56 -26.64 -25.94
N LEU A 194 -22.56 -27.24 -25.29
CA LEU A 194 -21.82 -28.39 -25.82
C LEU A 194 -22.72 -29.60 -26.00
N ASP A 195 -23.58 -29.87 -25.01
CA ASP A 195 -24.55 -30.96 -25.06
C ASP A 195 -25.56 -30.74 -26.20
N ALA A 196 -26.01 -29.50 -26.42
CA ALA A 196 -26.89 -29.15 -27.54
C ALA A 196 -26.20 -29.38 -28.90
N PHE A 197 -24.94 -28.97 -29.08
CA PHE A 197 -24.19 -29.23 -30.31
C PHE A 197 -23.93 -30.72 -30.51
N ASN A 198 -23.60 -31.48 -29.46
CA ASN A 198 -23.42 -32.93 -29.57
C ASN A 198 -24.71 -33.64 -30.02
N GLN A 199 -25.88 -33.22 -29.49
CA GLN A 199 -27.16 -33.72 -29.95
C GLN A 199 -27.45 -33.36 -31.42
N GLU A 200 -27.09 -32.14 -31.83
CA GLU A 200 -27.21 -31.71 -33.23
C GLU A 200 -26.30 -32.51 -34.16
N VAL A 201 -25.05 -32.76 -33.75
CA VAL A 201 -24.08 -33.59 -34.48
C VAL A 201 -24.63 -35.00 -34.68
N GLU A 202 -25.16 -35.64 -33.63
CA GLU A 202 -25.76 -36.98 -33.74
C GLU A 202 -26.94 -36.99 -34.70
N LYS A 203 -27.82 -36.00 -34.63
CA LYS A 203 -28.96 -35.88 -35.56
C LYS A 203 -28.49 -35.72 -37.00
N LEU A 204 -27.55 -34.80 -37.25
CA LEU A 204 -26.99 -34.56 -38.58
C LEU A 204 -26.20 -35.76 -39.09
N HIS A 205 -25.58 -36.54 -38.20
CA HIS A 205 -24.91 -37.79 -38.56
C HIS A 205 -25.92 -38.83 -39.07
N VAL A 206 -27.07 -38.99 -38.41
CA VAL A 206 -28.16 -39.86 -38.86
C VAL A 206 -28.73 -39.39 -40.21
N ASP A 207 -28.98 -38.08 -40.37
CA ASP A 207 -29.49 -37.52 -41.62
C ASP A 207 -28.49 -37.70 -42.78
N TYR A 208 -27.19 -37.51 -42.52
CA TYR A 208 -26.11 -37.76 -43.48
C TYR A 208 -26.03 -39.24 -43.88
N ALA A 209 -26.10 -40.16 -42.92
CA ALA A 209 -26.09 -41.60 -43.19
C ALA A 209 -27.27 -41.99 -44.09
N ARG A 210 -28.48 -41.48 -43.80
CA ARG A 210 -29.66 -41.68 -44.65
C ARG A 210 -29.45 -41.13 -46.05
N ALA A 211 -28.95 -39.90 -46.19
CA ALA A 211 -28.71 -39.27 -47.49
C ALA A 211 -27.69 -40.04 -48.34
N ILE A 212 -26.63 -40.57 -47.72
CA ILE A 212 -25.66 -41.45 -48.38
C ILE A 212 -26.31 -42.74 -48.88
N ASP A 213 -27.13 -43.38 -48.05
CA ASP A 213 -27.77 -44.64 -48.44
C ASP A 213 -28.78 -44.42 -49.57
N GLU A 214 -29.54 -43.33 -49.56
CA GLU A 214 -30.41 -42.93 -50.67
C GLU A 214 -29.64 -42.66 -51.97
N ALA A 215 -28.45 -42.04 -51.89
CA ALA A 215 -27.57 -41.82 -53.04
C ALA A 215 -27.00 -43.14 -53.57
N ARG A 216 -26.59 -44.07 -52.68
CA ARG A 216 -26.13 -45.42 -53.05
C ARG A 216 -27.22 -46.23 -53.74
N VAL A 217 -28.47 -46.14 -53.26
CA VAL A 217 -29.62 -46.78 -53.90
C VAL A 217 -29.85 -46.20 -55.30
N SER A 218 -29.82 -44.87 -55.47
CA SER A 218 -29.91 -44.24 -56.79
C SER A 218 -28.78 -44.67 -57.72
N GLN A 219 -27.57 -44.82 -57.20
CA GLN A 219 -26.42 -45.31 -57.98
C GLN A 219 -26.61 -46.77 -58.42
N ALA A 220 -27.14 -47.63 -57.55
CA ALA A 220 -27.47 -49.01 -57.90
C ALA A 220 -28.57 -49.08 -58.96
N LEU A 221 -29.62 -48.26 -58.86
CA LEU A 221 -30.69 -48.16 -59.85
C LEU A 221 -30.20 -47.64 -61.20
N LEU A 222 -29.26 -46.68 -61.21
CA LEU A 222 -28.62 -46.19 -62.42
C LEU A 222 -27.86 -47.31 -63.15
N ARG A 223 -27.16 -48.20 -62.41
CA ARG A 223 -26.44 -49.35 -62.98
C ARG A 223 -27.36 -50.39 -63.62
N GLN A 224 -28.63 -50.44 -63.22
CA GLN A 224 -29.64 -51.37 -63.72
C GLN A 224 -30.51 -50.77 -64.84
N ALA A 225 -30.27 -49.52 -65.24
CA ALA A 225 -31.07 -48.85 -66.25
C ALA A 225 -30.82 -49.44 -67.66
N ASP A 226 -31.91 -49.76 -68.35
CA ASP A 226 -31.96 -50.49 -69.63
C ASP A 226 -32.26 -49.60 -70.85
N SER A 227 -32.58 -48.32 -70.64
CA SER A 227 -32.87 -47.35 -71.71
C SER A 227 -32.15 -46.02 -71.51
N ALA A 228 -31.85 -45.34 -72.63
CA ALA A 228 -31.15 -44.05 -72.62
C ALA A 228 -31.90 -42.98 -71.82
N ASP A 229 -33.23 -42.93 -71.93
CA ASP A 229 -34.06 -42.00 -71.18
C ASP A 229 -34.04 -42.29 -69.67
N ARG A 230 -34.08 -43.57 -69.28
CA ARG A 230 -33.95 -43.98 -67.87
C ARG A 230 -32.58 -43.66 -67.31
N ILE A 231 -31.52 -43.88 -68.08
CA ILE A 231 -30.14 -43.51 -67.67
C ILE A 231 -30.06 -42.01 -67.40
N ARG A 232 -30.62 -41.17 -68.28
CA ARG A 232 -30.60 -39.71 -68.11
C ARG A 232 -31.37 -39.27 -66.86
N MET A 233 -32.56 -39.81 -66.65
CA MET A 233 -33.39 -39.50 -65.47
C MET A 233 -32.71 -39.94 -64.17
N ARG A 234 -32.21 -41.19 -64.11
CA ARG A 234 -31.53 -41.73 -62.92
C ARG A 234 -30.22 -41.02 -62.62
N LYS A 235 -29.51 -40.52 -63.64
CA LYS A 235 -28.31 -39.71 -63.46
C LYS A 235 -28.64 -38.38 -62.79
N ALA A 236 -29.69 -37.68 -63.23
CA ALA A 236 -30.15 -36.45 -62.59
C ALA A 236 -30.60 -36.69 -61.14
N GLU A 237 -31.31 -37.79 -60.87
CA GLU A 237 -31.72 -38.18 -59.51
C GLU A 237 -30.52 -38.49 -58.60
N LEU A 238 -29.49 -39.17 -59.13
CA LEU A 238 -28.25 -39.42 -58.40
C LEU A 238 -27.51 -38.12 -58.08
N GLU A 239 -27.41 -37.19 -59.03
CA GLU A 239 -26.75 -35.89 -58.83
C GLU A 239 -27.45 -35.08 -57.72
N VAL A 240 -28.78 -35.05 -57.70
CA VAL A 240 -29.55 -34.38 -56.63
C VAL A 240 -29.30 -35.02 -55.27
N ARG A 241 -29.32 -36.36 -55.18
CA ARG A 241 -29.10 -37.07 -53.90
C ARG A 241 -27.66 -36.98 -53.42
N ALA A 242 -26.69 -37.01 -54.33
CA ALA A 242 -25.29 -36.78 -54.00
C ALA A 242 -25.08 -35.36 -53.44
N HIS A 243 -25.66 -34.35 -54.08
CA HIS A 243 -25.60 -32.99 -53.58
C HIS A 243 -26.27 -32.85 -52.19
N HIS A 244 -27.42 -33.50 -51.97
CA HIS A 244 -28.05 -33.52 -50.64
C HIS A 244 -27.14 -34.15 -49.58
N ALA A 245 -26.49 -35.27 -49.90
CA ALA A 245 -25.54 -35.92 -49.00
C ALA A 245 -24.33 -35.02 -48.68
N ASP A 246 -23.81 -34.28 -49.67
CA ASP A 246 -22.74 -33.30 -49.45
C ASP A 246 -23.18 -32.15 -48.52
N VAL A 247 -24.38 -31.59 -48.71
CA VAL A 247 -24.92 -30.56 -47.81
C VAL A 247 -25.06 -31.09 -46.38
N CYS A 248 -25.57 -32.31 -46.20
CA CYS A 248 -25.68 -32.93 -44.87
C CYS A 248 -24.31 -33.17 -44.24
N ARG A 249 -23.29 -33.55 -45.04
CA ARG A 249 -21.90 -33.68 -44.56
C ARG A 249 -21.38 -32.34 -44.05
N ASP A 250 -21.49 -31.29 -44.87
CA ASP A 250 -20.96 -29.98 -44.54
C ASP A 250 -21.64 -29.39 -43.29
N MET A 251 -22.95 -29.61 -43.12
CA MET A 251 -23.68 -29.24 -41.90
C MET A 251 -23.18 -30.01 -40.68
N ARG A 252 -23.02 -31.34 -40.79
CA ARG A 252 -22.50 -32.20 -39.71
C ARG A 252 -21.09 -31.77 -39.31
N ASP A 253 -20.21 -31.59 -40.28
CA ASP A 253 -18.81 -31.26 -40.06
C ASP A 253 -18.68 -29.89 -39.38
N LYS A 254 -19.52 -28.91 -39.79
CA LYS A 254 -19.62 -27.61 -39.11
C LYS A 254 -20.12 -27.71 -37.67
N ALA A 255 -21.14 -28.54 -37.42
CA ALA A 255 -21.63 -28.77 -36.06
C ALA A 255 -20.57 -29.46 -35.18
N HIS A 256 -19.80 -30.39 -35.75
CA HIS A 256 -18.70 -31.06 -35.08
C HIS A 256 -17.54 -30.11 -34.75
N GLU A 257 -17.18 -29.23 -35.69
CA GLU A 257 -16.19 -28.17 -35.49
C GLU A 257 -16.62 -27.23 -34.34
N ASN A 258 -17.90 -26.84 -34.28
CA ASN A 258 -18.43 -26.03 -33.18
C ASN A 258 -18.37 -26.75 -31.83
N ALA A 259 -18.73 -28.04 -31.78
CA ALA A 259 -18.62 -28.82 -30.55
C ALA A 259 -17.18 -28.94 -30.07
N GLN A 260 -16.24 -29.18 -30.99
CA GLN A 260 -14.81 -29.23 -30.69
C GLN A 260 -14.29 -27.88 -30.19
N GLY A 261 -14.63 -26.78 -30.86
CA GLY A 261 -14.26 -25.42 -30.45
C GLY A 261 -14.75 -25.11 -29.04
N LEU A 262 -16.01 -25.43 -28.75
CA LEU A 262 -16.61 -25.18 -27.44
C LEU A 262 -15.97 -25.99 -26.31
N SER A 263 -15.51 -27.21 -26.59
CA SER A 263 -14.81 -28.04 -25.59
C SER A 263 -13.51 -27.41 -25.07
N GLN A 264 -12.83 -26.61 -25.91
CA GLN A 264 -11.61 -25.88 -25.56
C GLN A 264 -11.88 -24.43 -25.12
N PHE A 265 -13.12 -23.97 -25.27
CA PHE A 265 -13.49 -22.58 -25.03
C PHE A 265 -13.53 -22.22 -23.54
N PHE A 266 -13.93 -23.15 -22.67
CA PHE A 266 -13.96 -22.89 -21.22
C PHE A 266 -12.58 -22.55 -20.63
N PRO A 267 -11.52 -23.36 -20.85
CA PRO A 267 -10.16 -23.02 -20.39
C PRO A 267 -9.70 -21.66 -20.92
N PHE A 268 -9.92 -21.38 -22.21
CA PHE A 268 -9.60 -20.09 -22.83
C PHE A 268 -10.28 -18.93 -22.10
N VAL A 269 -11.59 -18.98 -21.90
CA VAL A 269 -12.35 -17.89 -21.25
C VAL A 269 -11.87 -17.65 -19.81
N ILE A 270 -11.61 -18.70 -19.04
CA ILE A 270 -11.17 -18.56 -17.63
C ILE A 270 -9.75 -18.01 -17.54
N GLU A 271 -8.84 -18.46 -18.41
CA GLU A 271 -7.47 -17.94 -18.48
C GLU A 271 -7.48 -16.46 -18.86
N GLN A 272 -8.21 -16.11 -19.91
CA GLN A 272 -8.34 -14.73 -20.39
C GLN A 272 -8.95 -13.79 -19.35
N TYR A 273 -10.06 -14.17 -18.70
CA TYR A 273 -10.60 -13.35 -17.62
C TYR A 273 -9.61 -13.22 -16.45
N SER A 274 -8.90 -14.29 -16.09
CA SER A 274 -7.91 -14.26 -15.01
C SER A 274 -6.78 -13.28 -15.28
N GLU A 275 -6.34 -13.12 -16.53
CA GLU A 275 -5.34 -12.13 -16.93
C GLU A 275 -5.93 -10.72 -16.90
N LYS A 276 -7.08 -10.50 -17.56
CA LYS A 276 -7.73 -9.19 -17.67
C LYS A 276 -8.19 -8.63 -16.32
N PHE A 277 -8.55 -9.47 -15.35
CA PHE A 277 -8.89 -9.01 -14.00
C PHE A 277 -7.74 -8.21 -13.37
N GLN A 278 -6.48 -8.59 -13.61
CA GLN A 278 -5.31 -7.89 -13.06
C GLN A 278 -5.08 -6.53 -13.72
N GLU A 279 -5.55 -6.35 -14.94
CA GLU A 279 -5.42 -5.08 -15.68
C GLU A 279 -6.49 -4.05 -15.28
N HIS A 280 -7.61 -4.53 -14.76
CA HIS A 280 -8.80 -3.73 -14.44
C HIS A 280 -9.06 -3.56 -12.95
N PHE A 281 -8.63 -4.50 -12.12
CA PHE A 281 -8.77 -4.46 -10.68
C PHE A 281 -7.41 -4.52 -10.01
N LEU A 282 -7.15 -3.56 -9.13
CA LEU A 282 -5.94 -3.54 -8.32
C LEU A 282 -6.30 -3.28 -6.87
N GLU A 283 -5.50 -3.80 -5.96
CA GLU A 283 -5.64 -3.51 -4.55
C GLU A 283 -4.60 -2.46 -4.18
N ILE A 284 -5.05 -1.39 -3.55
CA ILE A 284 -4.18 -0.32 -3.10
C ILE A 284 -4.46 0.00 -1.64
N PHE A 285 -3.46 0.57 -0.99
CA PHE A 285 -3.57 0.99 0.39
C PHE A 285 -4.68 2.05 0.56
N ASP A 286 -5.50 1.86 1.59
CA ASP A 286 -6.55 2.78 2.01
C ASP A 286 -6.46 3.01 3.52
N ALA A 287 -6.02 4.20 3.91
CA ALA A 287 -5.89 4.61 5.30
C ALA A 287 -7.23 4.62 6.06
N GLU A 288 -8.37 4.63 5.37
CA GLU A 288 -9.70 4.64 5.97
C GLU A 288 -10.35 3.26 6.05
N ALA A 289 -9.71 2.20 5.54
CA ALA A 289 -10.25 0.85 5.62
C ALA A 289 -10.23 0.27 7.05
N HIS A 290 -9.71 1.00 8.04
CA HIS A 290 -9.78 0.63 9.47
C HIS A 290 -11.17 0.91 10.04
N TYR A 291 -11.82 -0.13 10.58
CA TYR A 291 -13.18 -0.05 11.16
C TYR A 291 -13.21 0.36 12.64
N THR A 292 -12.06 0.55 13.29
CA THR A 292 -12.00 0.97 14.70
C THR A 292 -11.09 2.19 14.83
N HIS A 293 -11.58 3.23 15.51
CA HIS A 293 -10.79 4.36 16.01
C HIS A 293 -9.84 3.88 17.13
N GLU A 294 -9.04 2.85 16.88
CA GLU A 294 -7.96 2.48 17.78
C GLU A 294 -6.94 3.63 17.87
N ALA A 295 -6.35 3.78 19.05
CA ALA A 295 -5.61 4.95 19.44
C ALA A 295 -4.50 5.25 18.43
N LEU A 296 -4.28 6.54 18.10
CA LEU A 296 -3.22 7.08 17.22
C LEU A 296 -1.80 6.50 17.44
N TYR A 297 -1.59 5.78 18.55
CA TYR A 297 -0.32 5.31 19.07
C TYR A 297 -0.16 3.78 19.03
N GLU A 298 -1.14 3.05 18.47
CA GLU A 298 -1.08 1.61 18.23
C GLU A 298 -1.05 1.31 16.72
N ASP A 299 -0.27 0.30 16.29
CA ASP A 299 -0.27 -0.13 14.89
C ASP A 299 -1.62 -0.74 14.54
N SER A 300 -2.27 -0.19 13.53
CA SER A 300 -3.41 -0.84 12.90
C SER A 300 -2.93 -1.62 11.67
N PRO A 301 -3.36 -2.89 11.48
CA PRO A 301 -2.99 -3.66 10.30
C PRO A 301 -3.40 -2.93 9.02
N ALA A 302 -2.48 -2.79 8.07
CA ALA A 302 -2.66 -2.01 6.85
C ALA A 302 -3.99 -2.30 6.14
N GLY A 303 -4.75 -1.25 5.87
CA GLY A 303 -6.02 -1.32 5.17
C GLY A 303 -5.82 -1.30 3.66
N PHE A 304 -6.50 -2.19 2.94
CA PHE A 304 -6.48 -2.26 1.49
C PHE A 304 -7.89 -2.17 0.93
N ARG A 305 -7.99 -1.55 -0.25
CA ARG A 305 -9.24 -1.42 -0.99
C ARG A 305 -9.01 -1.72 -2.46
N LEU A 306 -9.98 -2.41 -3.04
CA LEU A 306 -10.01 -2.69 -4.46
C LEU A 306 -10.34 -1.40 -5.21
N VAL A 307 -9.57 -1.12 -6.26
CA VAL A 307 -9.85 -0.08 -7.24
C VAL A 307 -10.19 -0.71 -8.57
N TYR A 308 -11.07 -0.03 -9.32
CA TYR A 308 -11.43 -0.40 -10.67
C TYR A 308 -10.95 0.64 -11.66
N LYS A 309 -10.47 0.18 -12.81
CA LYS A 309 -10.07 1.01 -13.95
C LYS A 309 -11.22 1.09 -14.94
N HIS A 310 -11.83 2.27 -15.06
CA HIS A 310 -12.91 2.48 -16.02
C HIS A 310 -12.37 2.53 -17.46
N GLY A 311 -12.93 1.73 -18.35
CA GLY A 311 -12.58 1.72 -19.77
C GLY A 311 -13.00 2.99 -20.53
N ARG A 312 -12.13 3.43 -21.45
CA ARG A 312 -12.28 4.49 -22.47
C ARG A 312 -12.48 5.95 -22.03
N SER A 313 -13.07 6.26 -20.88
CA SER A 313 -13.34 7.66 -20.47
C SER A 313 -12.12 8.36 -19.85
N ASP A 314 -11.32 7.66 -19.05
CA ASP A 314 -9.99 8.08 -18.57
C ASP A 314 -9.15 6.83 -18.25
N PRO A 315 -8.35 6.33 -19.23
CA PRO A 315 -7.58 5.09 -19.09
C PRO A 315 -6.56 5.07 -17.94
N ALA A 316 -6.29 6.23 -17.32
CA ALA A 316 -5.37 6.36 -16.20
C ALA A 316 -6.08 6.63 -14.86
N ALA A 317 -7.41 6.79 -14.85
CA ALA A 317 -8.17 7.01 -13.63
C ALA A 317 -8.61 5.68 -13.01
N TRP A 318 -8.19 5.49 -11.76
CA TRP A 318 -8.62 4.39 -10.91
C TRP A 318 -9.60 4.93 -9.87
N THR A 319 -10.66 4.17 -9.58
CA THR A 319 -11.68 4.56 -8.61
C THR A 319 -11.79 3.53 -7.51
N PHE A 320 -11.92 4.00 -6.27
CA PHE A 320 -12.18 3.11 -5.14
C PHE A 320 -13.55 2.48 -5.22
N ILE A 321 -13.60 1.19 -4.94
CA ILE A 321 -14.84 0.46 -4.70
C ILE A 321 -15.16 0.56 -3.21
N LYS A 322 -16.20 1.31 -2.86
CA LYS A 322 -16.51 1.66 -1.46
C LYS A 322 -17.53 0.74 -0.82
N ASP A 323 -18.45 0.23 -1.62
CA ASP A 323 -19.55 -0.57 -1.14
C ASP A 323 -19.88 -1.71 -2.10
N GLU A 324 -20.87 -2.49 -1.68
CA GLU A 324 -21.36 -3.66 -2.40
C GLU A 324 -21.88 -3.31 -3.80
N ASN A 325 -22.58 -2.18 -3.93
CA ASN A 325 -23.15 -1.78 -5.20
C ASN A 325 -22.03 -1.39 -6.17
N GLU A 326 -21.10 -0.54 -5.74
CA GLU A 326 -19.93 -0.16 -6.55
C GLU A 326 -19.10 -1.39 -6.98
N PHE A 327 -19.04 -2.44 -6.16
CA PHE A 327 -18.35 -3.69 -6.49
C PHE A 327 -19.02 -4.43 -7.65
N PHE A 328 -20.31 -4.72 -7.54
CA PHE A 328 -21.05 -5.42 -8.59
C PHE A 328 -21.18 -4.57 -9.87
N ASP A 329 -21.35 -3.25 -9.74
CA ASP A 329 -21.31 -2.30 -10.85
C ASP A 329 -19.98 -2.38 -11.60
N SER A 330 -18.86 -2.41 -10.88
CA SER A 330 -17.52 -2.55 -11.47
C SER A 330 -17.34 -3.89 -12.19
N LEU A 331 -17.85 -5.00 -11.62
CA LEU A 331 -17.83 -6.31 -12.28
C LEU A 331 -18.65 -6.31 -13.58
N ARG A 332 -19.83 -5.70 -13.62
CA ARG A 332 -20.62 -5.60 -14.85
C ARG A 332 -19.89 -4.79 -15.91
N GLN A 333 -19.33 -3.64 -15.53
CA GLN A 333 -18.53 -2.82 -16.43
C GLN A 333 -17.30 -3.55 -16.96
N PHE A 334 -16.67 -4.39 -16.14
CA PHE A 334 -15.52 -5.21 -16.54
C PHE A 334 -15.89 -6.15 -17.68
N PHE A 335 -16.93 -6.97 -17.52
CA PHE A 335 -17.32 -7.93 -18.55
C PHE A 335 -17.74 -7.25 -19.86
N ILE A 336 -18.39 -6.09 -19.79
CA ILE A 336 -18.73 -5.28 -20.98
C ILE A 336 -17.47 -4.73 -21.65
N ALA A 337 -16.49 -4.25 -20.88
CA ALA A 337 -15.29 -3.63 -21.42
C ALA A 337 -14.33 -4.65 -22.06
N VAL A 338 -14.25 -5.86 -21.49
CA VAL A 338 -13.29 -6.90 -21.85
C VAL A 338 -13.79 -7.82 -22.97
N GLU A 339 -15.11 -7.95 -23.16
CA GLU A 339 -15.68 -8.79 -24.22
C GLU A 339 -15.09 -8.50 -25.62
N PRO A 340 -14.98 -7.24 -26.09
CA PRO A 340 -14.43 -6.96 -27.41
C PRO A 340 -12.95 -7.35 -27.55
N GLU A 341 -12.19 -7.30 -26.45
CA GLU A 341 -10.77 -7.70 -26.43
C GLU A 341 -10.64 -9.21 -26.55
N LEU A 342 -11.38 -9.97 -25.73
CA LEU A 342 -11.41 -11.43 -25.80
C LEU A 342 -11.94 -11.94 -27.14
N SER A 343 -12.93 -11.24 -27.71
CA SER A 343 -13.46 -11.56 -29.04
C SER A 343 -12.41 -11.39 -30.15
N ALA A 344 -11.52 -10.40 -30.02
CA ALA A 344 -10.41 -10.19 -30.95
C ALA A 344 -9.30 -11.25 -30.81
N GLU A 345 -9.07 -11.75 -29.59
CA GLU A 345 -8.09 -12.78 -29.28
C GLU A 345 -8.61 -14.21 -29.56
N CYS A 346 -9.92 -14.38 -29.79
CA CYS A 346 -10.53 -15.67 -30.08
C CYS A 346 -10.35 -16.08 -31.55
N GLU A 347 -9.58 -17.15 -31.79
CA GLU A 347 -9.37 -17.70 -33.14
C GLU A 347 -10.61 -18.43 -33.70
N TRP A 348 -11.45 -18.97 -32.82
CA TRP A 348 -12.66 -19.68 -33.21
C TRP A 348 -13.82 -18.70 -33.50
N GLU A 349 -14.20 -18.58 -34.77
CA GLU A 349 -15.24 -17.63 -35.21
C GLU A 349 -16.61 -17.86 -34.53
N GLY A 350 -16.96 -19.13 -34.25
CA GLY A 350 -18.17 -19.45 -33.47
C GLY A 350 -18.07 -18.98 -32.02
N GLY A 351 -16.87 -18.98 -31.45
CA GLY A 351 -16.58 -18.58 -30.08
C GLY A 351 -16.85 -17.11 -29.82
N LYS A 352 -16.69 -16.24 -30.82
CA LYS A 352 -17.02 -14.81 -30.70
C LYS A 352 -18.49 -14.57 -30.38
N LYS A 353 -19.39 -15.31 -31.05
CA LYS A 353 -20.84 -15.24 -30.78
C LYS A 353 -21.21 -15.86 -29.44
N GLU A 354 -20.56 -16.98 -29.09
CA GLU A 354 -20.77 -17.60 -27.77
C GLU A 354 -20.25 -16.70 -26.64
N LEU A 355 -19.18 -15.93 -26.86
CA LEU A 355 -18.66 -14.96 -25.91
C LEU A 355 -19.67 -13.83 -25.67
N GLU A 356 -20.20 -13.22 -26.72
CA GLU A 356 -21.24 -12.18 -26.61
C GLU A 356 -22.46 -12.67 -25.81
N ALA A 357 -22.93 -13.89 -26.14
CA ALA A 357 -24.04 -14.51 -25.44
C ALA A 357 -23.70 -14.83 -23.97
N LEU A 358 -22.50 -15.33 -23.71
CA LEU A 358 -22.00 -15.63 -22.36
C LEU A 358 -21.88 -14.37 -21.52
N THR A 359 -21.30 -13.29 -22.06
CA THR A 359 -21.16 -11.98 -21.40
C THR A 359 -22.52 -11.43 -20.99
N THR A 360 -23.52 -11.49 -21.88
CA THR A 360 -24.89 -11.07 -21.55
C THR A 360 -25.47 -11.87 -20.38
N LYS A 361 -25.29 -13.20 -20.41
CA LYS A 361 -25.74 -14.08 -19.33
C LYS A 361 -24.99 -13.84 -18.01
N LEU A 362 -23.67 -13.58 -18.08
CA LEU A 362 -22.82 -13.27 -16.93
C LEU A 362 -23.28 -11.99 -16.22
N ILE A 363 -23.52 -10.92 -16.97
CA ILE A 363 -24.02 -9.65 -16.43
C ILE A 363 -25.32 -9.88 -15.66
N HIS A 364 -26.25 -10.67 -16.23
CA HIS A 364 -27.48 -10.99 -15.53
C HIS A 364 -27.25 -11.87 -14.28
N PHE A 365 -26.34 -12.84 -14.36
CA PHE A 365 -26.01 -13.71 -13.23
C PHE A 365 -25.41 -12.94 -12.06
N ILE A 366 -24.58 -11.93 -12.34
CA ILE A 366 -23.98 -11.06 -11.33
C ILE A 366 -25.05 -10.37 -10.48
N ASP A 367 -26.20 -10.01 -11.06
CA ASP A 367 -27.30 -9.35 -10.33
C ASP A 367 -28.17 -10.32 -9.52
N THR A 368 -27.85 -11.61 -9.52
CA THR A 368 -28.65 -12.62 -8.82
C THR A 368 -28.30 -12.70 -7.33
N LYS A 369 -29.33 -12.85 -6.49
CA LYS A 369 -29.16 -13.05 -5.04
C LYS A 369 -28.22 -14.22 -4.69
N PRO A 370 -28.27 -15.38 -5.35
CA PRO A 370 -27.34 -16.48 -5.08
C PRO A 370 -25.88 -16.08 -5.28
N PHE A 371 -25.55 -15.34 -6.35
CA PHE A 371 -24.19 -14.89 -6.58
C PHE A 371 -23.74 -13.86 -5.54
N HIS A 372 -24.59 -12.89 -5.19
CA HIS A 372 -24.28 -11.92 -4.12
C HIS A 372 -23.97 -12.63 -2.80
N GLN A 373 -24.80 -13.61 -2.42
CA GLN A 373 -24.59 -14.40 -1.20
C GLN A 373 -23.30 -15.21 -1.25
N PHE A 374 -22.93 -15.74 -2.42
CA PHE A 374 -21.66 -16.43 -2.62
C PHE A 374 -20.47 -15.47 -2.43
N ALA A 375 -20.46 -14.35 -3.17
CA ALA A 375 -19.36 -13.39 -3.19
C ALA A 375 -19.11 -12.75 -1.81
N LEU A 376 -20.17 -12.52 -1.03
CA LEU A 376 -20.11 -11.85 0.28
C LEU A 376 -19.99 -12.80 1.47
N LYS A 377 -19.95 -14.13 1.24
CA LYS A 377 -20.10 -15.14 2.29
C LYS A 377 -19.08 -15.06 3.44
N LYS A 378 -17.84 -14.65 3.15
CA LYS A 378 -16.74 -14.69 4.14
C LYS A 378 -16.30 -13.30 4.60
N LYS A 379 -16.07 -12.38 3.66
CA LYS A 379 -15.48 -11.06 3.89
C LYS A 379 -15.93 -10.10 2.78
N LYS A 380 -15.73 -8.80 2.97
CA LYS A 380 -15.92 -7.79 1.93
C LYS A 380 -14.82 -7.98 0.86
N PRO A 381 -15.16 -8.31 -0.40
CA PRO A 381 -14.17 -8.51 -1.46
C PRO A 381 -13.37 -7.24 -1.78
N TRP A 382 -14.00 -6.07 -1.64
CA TRP A 382 -13.40 -4.80 -2.00
C TRP A 382 -12.60 -4.12 -0.88
N SER A 383 -12.62 -4.63 0.36
CA SER A 383 -11.91 -3.99 1.47
C SER A 383 -11.52 -4.99 2.55
N TYR A 384 -10.24 -5.01 2.92
CA TYR A 384 -9.70 -5.90 3.92
C TYR A 384 -8.50 -5.26 4.64
N THR A 385 -8.17 -5.79 5.81
CA THR A 385 -6.91 -5.48 6.49
C THR A 385 -5.92 -6.62 6.23
N SER A 386 -4.68 -6.26 5.91
CA SER A 386 -3.59 -7.18 5.60
C SER A 386 -2.40 -6.92 6.51
N GLY A 387 -1.61 -7.97 6.77
CA GLY A 387 -0.37 -7.89 7.55
C GLY A 387 0.78 -7.29 6.75
N GLY A 388 0.54 -6.20 6.02
CA GLY A 388 1.61 -5.40 5.42
C GLY A 388 2.58 -4.98 6.50
N SER A 389 3.88 -5.23 6.30
CA SER A 389 4.93 -4.89 7.26
C SER A 389 5.97 -3.98 6.64
N LEU A 390 6.79 -3.35 7.48
CA LEU A 390 7.95 -2.58 7.03
C LEU A 390 8.83 -3.41 6.07
N HIS A 391 9.09 -4.68 6.40
CA HIS A 391 9.90 -5.56 5.55
C HIS A 391 9.24 -5.87 4.21
N THR A 392 7.94 -6.15 4.18
CA THR A 392 7.29 -6.43 2.89
C THR A 392 7.26 -5.17 2.02
N LEU A 393 7.01 -4.01 2.62
CA LEU A 393 7.09 -2.74 1.90
C LEU A 393 8.49 -2.51 1.31
N LEU A 394 9.54 -2.62 2.13
CA LEU A 394 10.90 -2.34 1.67
C LEU A 394 11.32 -3.30 0.56
N LYS A 395 10.97 -4.59 0.67
CA LYS A 395 11.23 -5.57 -0.38
C LYS A 395 10.52 -5.23 -1.67
N GLY A 396 9.20 -4.97 -1.63
CA GLY A 396 8.41 -4.64 -2.82
C GLY A 396 8.84 -3.32 -3.46
N TYR A 397 9.04 -2.27 -2.66
CA TYR A 397 9.32 -0.93 -3.17
C TYR A 397 10.78 -0.73 -3.63
N PHE A 398 11.77 -1.27 -2.89
CA PHE A 398 13.18 -1.20 -3.27
C PHE A 398 13.66 -2.39 -4.11
N MET A 399 12.80 -3.37 -4.36
CA MET A 399 13.09 -4.56 -5.18
C MET A 399 14.22 -5.41 -4.57
N ILE A 400 14.17 -5.64 -3.25
CA ILE A 400 15.24 -6.33 -2.48
C ILE A 400 15.04 -7.84 -2.52
N GLU A 401 15.87 -8.55 -3.30
CA GLU A 401 15.73 -10.03 -3.47
C GLU A 401 16.25 -10.80 -2.26
N GLY A 402 17.20 -10.21 -1.52
CA GLY A 402 17.81 -10.81 -0.35
C GLY A 402 17.07 -10.56 0.98
N THR A 403 17.75 -10.94 2.05
CA THR A 403 17.40 -10.53 3.42
C THR A 403 17.85 -9.09 3.64
N ILE A 404 16.98 -8.28 4.24
CA ILE A 404 17.34 -6.95 4.70
C ILE A 404 18.27 -7.12 5.91
N THR A 405 19.44 -6.46 5.90
CA THR A 405 20.36 -6.52 7.02
C THR A 405 19.79 -5.73 8.21
N GLU A 406 19.60 -6.42 9.32
CA GLU A 406 19.03 -5.85 10.53
C GLU A 406 19.63 -6.49 11.78
N GLU A 407 19.61 -5.73 12.88
CA GLU A 407 19.88 -6.23 14.22
C GLU A 407 18.60 -6.11 15.03
N LYS A 408 18.17 -7.20 15.67
CA LYS A 408 16.90 -7.25 16.41
C LYS A 408 16.96 -8.17 17.61
N ARG A 409 16.27 -7.78 18.69
CA ARG A 409 16.15 -8.59 19.91
C ARG A 409 14.93 -8.19 20.75
N PRO A 410 14.43 -9.07 21.64
CA PRO A 410 13.45 -8.67 22.63
C PRO A 410 14.12 -7.74 23.65
N ILE A 411 13.33 -6.84 24.23
CA ILE A 411 13.79 -5.83 25.18
C ILE A 411 13.17 -6.09 26.54
N GLU A 412 13.99 -6.08 27.58
CA GLU A 412 13.55 -6.39 28.94
C GLU A 412 13.17 -5.15 29.75
N ASN A 413 13.75 -3.99 29.44
CA ASN A 413 13.45 -2.71 30.10
C ASN A 413 13.99 -1.52 29.29
N PRO A 414 13.63 -0.26 29.61
CA PRO A 414 14.15 0.92 28.91
C PRO A 414 15.68 1.04 28.94
N MET A 415 16.34 0.60 30.02
CA MET A 415 17.81 0.56 30.13
C MET A 415 18.43 -0.44 29.14
N ASP A 416 17.80 -1.60 28.97
CA ASP A 416 18.19 -2.62 27.99
C ASP A 416 18.03 -2.10 26.54
N LEU A 417 16.97 -1.35 26.24
CA LEU A 417 16.79 -0.70 24.94
C LEU A 417 17.86 0.37 24.67
N LEU A 418 18.13 1.26 25.63
CA LEU A 418 19.15 2.28 25.43
C LEU A 418 20.53 1.63 25.24
N THR A 419 20.85 0.62 26.06
CA THR A 419 22.09 -0.15 25.93
C THR A 419 22.18 -0.85 24.57
N PHE A 420 21.10 -1.49 24.10
CA PHE A 420 21.03 -2.09 22.78
C PHE A 420 21.41 -1.10 21.68
N LEU A 421 20.80 0.08 21.69
CA LEU A 421 20.98 1.06 20.62
C LEU A 421 22.39 1.65 20.61
N LEU A 422 22.95 1.96 21.79
CA LEU A 422 24.31 2.51 21.88
C LEU A 422 25.37 1.46 21.49
N GLU A 423 25.26 0.23 21.97
CA GLU A 423 26.18 -0.87 21.60
C GLU A 423 26.07 -1.24 20.12
N LEU A 424 24.85 -1.23 19.58
CA LEU A 424 24.62 -1.43 18.16
C LEU A 424 25.42 -0.40 17.35
N LEU A 425 25.23 0.89 17.63
CA LEU A 425 25.91 1.98 16.91
C LEU A 425 27.44 1.92 17.09
N LYS A 426 27.95 1.56 18.27
CA LYS A 426 29.39 1.30 18.52
C LYS A 426 29.95 0.16 17.64
N SER A 427 29.13 -0.87 17.39
CA SER A 427 29.54 -2.04 16.61
C SER A 427 29.45 -1.86 15.08
N LEU A 428 28.71 -0.85 14.62
CA LEU A 428 28.52 -0.62 13.19
C LEU A 428 29.82 -0.19 12.49
N PRO A 429 30.03 -0.56 11.21
CA PRO A 429 31.20 -0.11 10.46
C PRO A 429 31.26 1.42 10.36
N TYR A 430 32.48 1.98 10.38
CA TYR A 430 32.70 3.43 10.27
C TYR A 430 32.07 4.06 9.02
N SER A 431 32.00 3.32 7.90
CA SER A 431 31.33 3.79 6.68
C SER A 431 29.84 4.04 6.87
N VAL A 432 29.20 3.36 7.83
CA VAL A 432 27.78 3.53 8.18
C VAL A 432 27.60 4.63 9.23
N THR A 433 28.49 4.73 10.21
CA THR A 433 28.33 5.66 11.34
C THR A 433 28.82 7.08 11.07
N LYS A 434 29.83 7.25 10.20
CA LYS A 434 30.40 8.56 9.84
C LYS A 434 29.36 9.62 9.44
N PRO A 435 28.35 9.31 8.60
CA PRO A 435 27.29 10.28 8.28
C PRO A 435 26.58 10.83 9.52
N PHE A 436 26.32 9.99 10.54
CA PHE A 436 25.61 10.40 11.75
C PHE A 436 26.45 11.27 12.68
N GLU A 437 27.79 11.23 12.58
CA GLU A 437 28.66 12.13 13.34
C GLU A 437 28.51 13.59 12.87
N ILE A 438 28.30 13.75 11.56
CA ILE A 438 28.33 15.01 10.83
C ILE A 438 26.94 15.61 10.66
N ASP A 439 25.95 14.77 10.34
CA ASP A 439 24.57 15.16 10.08
C ASP A 439 23.66 14.65 11.21
N PRO A 440 23.16 15.53 12.10
CA PRO A 440 22.26 15.13 13.19
C PRO A 440 20.91 14.62 12.70
N ASP A 441 20.51 14.98 11.47
CA ASP A 441 19.25 14.56 10.86
C ASP A 441 19.38 13.22 10.13
N ALA A 442 20.60 12.74 9.89
CA ALA A 442 20.83 11.45 9.26
C ALA A 442 20.22 10.31 10.10
N SER A 443 19.54 9.39 9.42
CA SER A 443 18.66 8.42 10.07
C SER A 443 18.88 6.97 9.67
N LEU A 444 18.43 6.06 10.55
CA LEU A 444 18.25 4.65 10.26
C LEU A 444 16.78 4.28 10.43
N LEU A 445 16.27 3.38 9.59
CA LEU A 445 14.95 2.79 9.80
C LEU A 445 14.99 1.87 11.02
N MET A 446 14.05 2.06 11.92
CA MET A 446 13.89 1.29 13.16
C MET A 446 12.43 0.92 13.35
N TYR A 447 12.17 -0.17 14.06
CA TYR A 447 10.83 -0.56 14.45
C TYR A 447 10.78 -1.13 15.86
N SER A 448 9.70 -0.83 16.56
CA SER A 448 9.20 -1.57 17.71
C SER A 448 8.21 -2.63 17.22
N PRO A 449 7.70 -3.52 18.08
CA PRO A 449 6.71 -4.51 17.67
C PRO A 449 5.41 -3.95 17.08
N THR A 450 5.11 -2.68 17.33
CA THR A 450 3.86 -2.00 16.92
C THR A 450 4.10 -0.65 16.25
N HIS A 451 5.33 -0.30 15.89
CA HIS A 451 5.58 1.00 15.25
C HIS A 451 6.88 1.01 14.47
N ALA A 452 6.85 1.53 13.24
CA ALA A 452 8.06 1.85 12.48
C ALA A 452 8.36 3.35 12.56
N PHE A 453 9.63 3.71 12.72
CA PHE A 453 10.09 5.08 12.95
C PHE A 453 11.56 5.26 12.57
N LEU A 454 12.11 6.46 12.78
CA LEU A 454 13.49 6.78 12.39
C LEU A 454 14.39 6.97 13.60
N LEU A 455 15.37 6.07 13.77
CA LEU A 455 16.48 6.28 14.69
C LEU A 455 17.32 7.45 14.18
N LYS A 456 17.73 8.34 15.09
CA LYS A 456 18.50 9.56 14.83
C LYS A 456 19.81 9.53 15.61
N PRO A 457 20.83 8.78 15.14
CA PRO A 457 22.06 8.58 15.92
C PRO A 457 22.87 9.85 16.14
N GLY A 458 22.69 10.88 15.31
CA GLY A 458 23.46 12.12 15.38
C GLY A 458 22.96 13.17 16.38
N LEU A 459 21.81 12.94 17.04
CA LEU A 459 21.25 13.87 18.03
C LEU A 459 22.08 13.87 19.32
N SER A 460 22.51 15.04 19.80
CA SER A 460 23.13 15.16 21.12
C SER A 460 22.04 15.29 22.20
N PRO A 461 22.18 14.65 23.39
CA PRO A 461 23.36 13.92 23.86
C PRO A 461 23.42 12.42 23.48
N PHE A 462 22.47 11.89 22.70
CA PHE A 462 22.46 10.47 22.31
C PHE A 462 23.70 10.06 21.51
N LYS A 463 24.17 10.96 20.65
CA LYS A 463 25.41 10.83 19.87
C LYS A 463 26.62 10.58 20.76
N ASP A 464 26.68 11.28 21.88
CA ASP A 464 27.84 11.26 22.76
C ASP A 464 27.98 9.89 23.44
N GLY A 465 26.87 9.17 23.67
CA GLY A 465 26.88 7.86 24.30
C GLY A 465 27.43 6.73 23.44
N TRP A 466 27.22 6.76 22.12
CA TRP A 466 27.78 5.73 21.24
C TRP A 466 29.16 6.11 20.72
N LEU A 467 29.54 7.39 20.75
CA LEU A 467 30.92 7.83 20.51
C LEU A 467 31.86 7.58 21.72
N ASP A 468 31.29 7.43 22.91
CA ASP A 468 32.03 7.11 24.12
C ASP A 468 32.75 5.74 24.01
N LYS A 469 34.04 5.72 24.33
CA LYS A 469 34.89 4.51 24.27
C LYS A 469 34.82 3.64 25.52
N GLY A 470 34.11 4.08 26.54
CA GLY A 470 33.90 3.37 27.80
C GLY A 470 32.74 2.37 27.71
N PHE A 471 32.44 1.78 28.87
CA PHE A 471 31.32 0.86 29.02
C PHE A 471 29.99 1.60 28.93
N THR A 472 29.11 1.16 28.03
CA THR A 472 27.82 1.81 27.78
C THR A 472 26.96 1.94 29.03
N TYR A 473 26.92 0.91 29.88
CA TYR A 473 26.18 0.97 31.14
C TYR A 473 26.71 2.08 32.06
N THR A 474 28.03 2.22 32.17
CA THR A 474 28.68 3.28 32.95
C THR A 474 28.35 4.65 32.38
N TRP A 475 28.40 4.82 31.06
CA TRP A 475 28.04 6.07 30.42
C TRP A 475 26.58 6.47 30.71
N ILE A 476 25.63 5.54 30.54
CA ILE A 476 24.20 5.80 30.80
C ILE A 476 23.99 6.17 32.27
N ARG A 477 24.60 5.42 33.20
CA ARG A 477 24.50 5.73 34.63
C ARG A 477 25.00 7.14 34.93
N ASP A 478 26.22 7.46 34.50
CA ASP A 478 26.92 8.69 34.90
C ASP A 478 26.37 9.94 34.20
N HIS A 479 25.85 9.82 32.98
CA HIS A 479 25.43 10.97 32.17
C HIS A 479 23.91 11.13 32.05
N VAL A 480 23.14 10.06 32.31
CA VAL A 480 21.67 10.09 32.17
C VAL A 480 20.99 9.87 33.51
N ILE A 481 21.33 8.79 34.22
CA ILE A 481 20.60 8.37 35.42
C ILE A 481 21.00 9.17 36.65
N ASP A 482 22.27 9.14 37.05
CA ASP A 482 22.75 9.76 38.28
C ASP A 482 22.51 11.28 38.31
N PRO A 483 22.73 12.05 37.23
CA PRO A 483 22.45 13.48 37.24
C PRO A 483 20.96 13.79 37.50
N ALA A 484 20.06 13.05 36.86
CA ALA A 484 18.63 13.24 37.04
C ALA A 484 18.15 12.75 38.41
N LYS A 485 18.66 11.60 38.87
CA LYS A 485 18.38 11.04 40.20
C LYS A 485 18.81 11.99 41.31
N ASN A 486 20.05 12.48 41.27
CA ASN A 486 20.56 13.43 42.25
C ASN A 486 19.71 14.71 42.29
N TYR A 487 19.25 15.20 41.14
CA TYR A 487 18.31 16.31 41.08
C TYR A 487 16.98 15.96 41.75
N TYR A 488 16.31 14.88 41.34
CA TYR A 488 15.00 14.51 41.88
C TYR A 488 15.01 14.22 43.38
N GLU A 489 16.06 13.58 43.87
CA GLU A 489 16.25 13.33 45.30
C GLU A 489 16.49 14.62 46.10
N SER A 490 16.95 15.70 45.46
CA SER A 490 17.10 17.03 46.06
C SER A 490 15.80 17.86 46.04
N VAL A 491 14.87 17.56 45.13
CA VAL A 491 13.60 18.30 45.00
C VAL A 491 12.71 18.05 46.22
N ARG A 492 12.13 19.13 46.73
CA ARG A 492 11.19 19.14 47.85
C ARG A 492 9.94 19.92 47.45
N VAL A 493 8.79 19.27 47.51
CA VAL A 493 7.48 19.84 47.15
C VAL A 493 6.80 20.36 48.41
N ASP A 494 6.77 21.67 48.58
CA ASP A 494 6.10 22.33 49.71
C ASP A 494 4.57 22.26 49.60
N ARG A 495 3.86 22.72 50.63
CA ARG A 495 2.39 22.65 50.69
C ARG A 495 1.68 23.42 49.59
N GLU A 496 2.22 24.55 49.15
CA GLU A 496 1.61 25.39 48.12
C GLU A 496 1.73 24.70 46.77
N ALA A 497 2.93 24.22 46.44
CA ALA A 497 3.20 23.44 45.24
C ALA A 497 2.41 22.12 45.23
N GLN A 498 2.32 21.42 46.36
CA GLN A 498 1.52 20.20 46.50
C GLN A 498 0.06 20.46 46.14
N THR A 499 -0.57 21.48 46.73
CA THR A 499 -1.97 21.85 46.46
C THR A 499 -2.15 22.25 44.99
N LEU A 500 -1.26 23.10 44.47
CA LEU A 500 -1.34 23.58 43.08
C LEU A 500 -1.23 22.44 42.08
N LEU A 501 -0.26 21.55 42.24
CA LEU A 501 -0.04 20.41 41.34
C LEU A 501 -1.18 19.40 41.47
N ALA A 502 -1.57 19.04 42.69
CA ALA A 502 -2.64 18.08 42.91
C ALA A 502 -3.97 18.54 42.32
N SER A 503 -4.28 19.84 42.37
CA SER A 503 -5.51 20.40 41.77
C SER A 503 -5.66 20.16 40.27
N LYS A 504 -4.55 19.85 39.57
CA LYS A 504 -4.57 19.54 38.13
C LYS A 504 -5.01 18.11 37.83
N VAL A 505 -4.90 17.18 38.79
CA VAL A 505 -5.16 15.75 38.59
C VAL A 505 -6.28 15.23 39.49
N VAL A 506 -6.39 15.72 40.72
CA VAL A 506 -7.42 15.39 41.71
C VAL A 506 -8.55 16.41 41.65
N LYS A 507 -9.80 15.95 41.52
CA LYS A 507 -10.99 16.83 41.41
C LYS A 507 -11.53 17.32 42.75
N GLU A 508 -11.25 16.59 43.83
CA GLU A 508 -11.70 16.91 45.18
C GLU A 508 -10.69 17.79 45.91
N GLU A 509 -11.08 18.38 47.04
CA GLU A 509 -10.15 19.15 47.88
C GLU A 509 -8.98 18.26 48.29
N PHE A 510 -7.81 18.60 47.75
CA PHE A 510 -6.56 17.93 48.08
C PHE A 510 -5.94 18.58 49.32
N PHE A 511 -5.82 17.82 50.40
CA PHE A 511 -5.18 18.29 51.62
C PHE A 511 -3.69 17.93 51.59
N PRO A 512 -2.77 18.92 51.52
CA PRO A 512 -1.34 18.63 51.46
C PRO A 512 -0.86 17.93 52.74
N HIS A 513 0.02 16.96 52.59
CA HIS A 513 0.54 16.15 53.70
C HIS A 513 1.97 16.60 54.05
N ALA A 514 2.33 16.60 55.34
CA ALA A 514 3.60 17.14 55.87
C ALA A 514 3.84 18.62 55.51
N SER A 515 4.98 19.21 55.90
CA SER A 515 5.39 20.56 55.47
C SER A 515 6.05 20.55 54.08
N SER A 516 6.68 19.43 53.71
CA SER A 516 7.31 19.18 52.43
C SER A 516 7.40 17.68 52.17
N LEU A 517 7.29 17.26 50.91
CA LEU A 517 7.47 15.87 50.46
C LEU A 517 8.59 15.78 49.43
N SER A 518 9.25 14.63 49.33
CA SER A 518 10.03 14.28 48.13
C SER A 518 9.11 13.96 46.95
N LEU A 519 9.64 13.93 45.72
CA LEU A 519 8.84 13.59 44.53
C LEU A 519 8.24 12.18 44.59
N PRO A 520 8.95 11.10 44.98
CA PRO A 520 8.37 9.77 45.10
C PRO A 520 7.26 9.68 46.16
N GLU A 521 7.42 10.37 47.29
CA GLU A 521 6.40 10.45 48.35
C GLU A 521 5.15 11.19 47.83
N PHE A 522 5.35 12.32 47.16
CA PHE A 522 4.25 13.10 46.59
C PHE A 522 3.51 12.32 45.50
N ARG A 523 4.22 11.62 44.62
CA ARG A 523 3.62 10.70 43.64
C ARG A 523 2.77 9.65 44.32
N THR A 524 3.31 8.94 45.32
CA THR A 524 2.59 7.90 46.06
C THR A 524 1.27 8.45 46.64
N TYR A 525 1.30 9.67 47.14
CA TYR A 525 0.11 10.34 47.65
C TYR A 525 -0.90 10.70 46.54
N LEU A 526 -0.44 11.25 45.40
CA LEU A 526 -1.28 11.54 44.24
C LEU A 526 -1.91 10.26 43.65
N THR A 527 -1.14 9.18 43.49
CA THR A 527 -1.63 7.90 42.97
C THR A 527 -2.63 7.27 43.92
N LYS A 528 -2.45 7.41 45.25
CA LYS A 528 -3.47 6.97 46.21
C LYS A 528 -4.77 7.77 46.10
N ALA A 529 -4.67 9.08 45.84
CA ALA A 529 -5.83 9.96 45.67
C ALA A 529 -6.53 9.77 44.31
N ALA A 530 -5.79 9.38 43.27
CA ALA A 530 -6.32 9.16 41.93
C ALA A 530 -5.63 7.96 41.24
N PRO A 531 -5.93 6.72 41.67
CA PRO A 531 -5.22 5.52 41.20
C PRO A 531 -5.35 5.27 39.70
N GLN A 532 -6.46 5.69 39.10
CA GLN A 532 -6.73 5.60 37.67
C GLN A 532 -6.01 6.65 36.81
N LYS A 533 -5.18 7.51 37.41
CA LYS A 533 -4.51 8.65 36.75
C LYS A 533 -2.98 8.60 36.84
N GLU A 534 -2.40 7.42 37.02
CA GLU A 534 -0.95 7.26 37.19
C GLU A 534 -0.15 7.94 36.06
N ASP A 535 -0.56 7.77 34.81
CA ASP A 535 0.05 8.41 33.63
C ASP A 535 -0.03 9.94 33.64
N GLU A 536 -1.20 10.47 34.01
CA GLU A 536 -1.41 11.93 34.12
C GLU A 536 -0.55 12.52 35.23
N ILE A 537 -0.41 11.79 36.33
CA ILE A 537 0.43 12.16 37.48
C ILE A 537 1.90 12.18 37.08
N ASP A 538 2.41 11.13 36.44
CA ASP A 538 3.82 11.05 36.05
C ASP A 538 4.18 12.13 35.02
N ASN A 539 3.30 12.38 34.03
CA ASN A 539 3.45 13.48 33.09
C ASN A 539 3.43 14.85 33.80
N LEU A 540 2.50 15.05 34.73
CA LEU A 540 2.43 16.30 35.51
C LEU A 540 3.73 16.54 36.29
N LEU A 541 4.23 15.53 36.98
CA LEU A 541 5.46 15.62 37.77
C LEU A 541 6.67 15.90 36.88
N TYR A 542 6.74 15.27 35.70
CA TYR A 542 7.83 15.51 34.75
C TYR A 542 7.82 16.96 34.27
N GLN A 543 6.66 17.48 33.88
CA GLN A 543 6.52 18.86 33.40
C GLN A 543 6.78 19.89 34.51
N ALA A 544 6.40 19.59 35.74
CA ALA A 544 6.61 20.48 36.89
C ALA A 544 8.07 20.54 37.33
N PHE A 545 8.81 19.44 37.15
CA PHE A 545 10.20 19.30 37.59
C PHE A 545 11.09 18.77 36.47
N PRO A 546 11.30 19.54 35.38
CA PRO A 546 12.18 19.11 34.31
C PRO A 546 13.62 18.97 34.84
N THR A 547 14.26 17.85 34.52
CA THR A 547 15.70 17.60 34.79
C THR A 547 16.55 18.02 33.59
N HIS A 548 17.79 17.51 33.55
CA HIS A 548 18.58 17.36 32.34
C HIS A 548 17.71 17.07 31.11
N PRO A 549 18.07 17.66 29.96
CA PRO A 549 17.31 17.49 28.73
C PRO A 549 17.18 15.99 28.42
N PRO A 550 15.97 15.53 28.05
CA PRO A 550 15.75 14.13 27.75
C PRO A 550 16.64 13.70 26.57
N LEU A 551 17.08 12.44 26.59
CA LEU A 551 17.98 11.87 25.60
C LEU A 551 17.19 11.53 24.32
N LEU A 552 16.98 12.52 23.46
CA LEU A 552 16.32 12.34 22.16
C LEU A 552 17.12 11.37 21.30
N PHE A 553 16.48 10.32 20.80
CA PHE A 553 17.16 9.31 19.97
C PHE A 553 16.42 8.98 18.66
N ALA A 554 15.15 9.34 18.51
CA ALA A 554 14.39 8.98 17.31
C ALA A 554 13.27 9.98 16.97
N ASP A 555 12.96 10.11 15.68
CA ASP A 555 11.76 10.79 15.18
C ASP A 555 10.60 9.78 15.22
N THR A 556 9.50 10.13 15.89
CA THR A 556 8.33 9.23 16.03
C THR A 556 7.51 9.08 14.74
N ASN A 557 7.79 9.91 13.73
CA ASN A 557 6.93 10.23 12.58
C ASN A 557 5.66 11.03 12.95
N TRP A 558 5.25 11.08 14.22
CA TRP A 558 4.09 11.84 14.63
C TRP A 558 4.38 13.34 14.59
N LEU A 559 3.32 14.13 14.35
CA LEU A 559 3.44 15.58 14.36
C LEU A 559 3.92 16.05 15.74
N ASP A 560 4.99 16.84 15.74
CA ASP A 560 5.61 17.47 16.90
C ASP A 560 6.31 16.55 17.92
N TYR A 561 6.44 15.23 17.74
CA TYR A 561 7.04 14.36 18.76
C TYR A 561 8.32 13.63 18.32
N ALA A 562 9.29 13.55 19.23
CA ALA A 562 10.46 12.68 19.17
C ALA A 562 10.43 11.66 20.31
N PHE A 563 11.02 10.48 20.12
CA PHE A 563 11.26 9.55 21.23
C PHE A 563 12.52 9.96 21.99
N ALA A 564 12.45 9.84 23.31
CA ALA A 564 13.54 10.16 24.19
C ALA A 564 13.60 9.22 25.39
N PHE A 565 14.80 8.97 25.90
CA PHE A 565 14.96 8.38 27.23
C PHE A 565 15.04 9.48 28.27
N ALA A 566 14.32 9.32 29.38
CA ALA A 566 14.41 10.23 30.51
C ALA A 566 14.20 9.48 31.82
N VAL A 567 14.75 10.00 32.91
CA VAL A 567 14.48 9.44 34.24
C VAL A 567 13.11 9.95 34.68
N ASN A 568 12.21 9.02 35.00
CA ASN A 568 10.89 9.37 35.50
C ASN A 568 11.06 10.01 36.89
N PRO A 569 10.59 11.25 37.13
CA PRO A 569 10.72 11.95 38.41
C PRO A 569 10.09 11.22 39.58
N ALA A 570 9.15 10.33 39.27
CA ALA A 570 8.25 9.70 40.20
C ALA A 570 8.78 8.33 40.66
N THR A 571 9.37 7.55 39.74
CA THR A 571 10.00 6.26 40.04
C THR A 571 11.51 6.36 40.21
N VAL A 572 12.13 7.43 39.72
CA VAL A 572 13.59 7.64 39.67
C VAL A 572 14.30 6.58 38.82
N GLU A 573 13.56 5.95 37.90
CA GLU A 573 14.05 4.96 36.96
C GLU A 573 14.07 5.53 35.53
N LEU A 574 14.95 4.99 34.68
CA LEU A 574 14.98 5.33 33.27
C LEU A 574 13.71 4.81 32.58
N ASP A 575 13.07 5.65 31.79
CA ASP A 575 11.87 5.31 31.04
C ASP A 575 11.89 5.89 29.61
N LEU A 576 10.98 5.39 28.77
CA LEU A 576 10.79 5.87 27.41
C LEU A 576 9.67 6.91 27.36
N TYR A 577 9.98 8.07 26.77
CA TYR A 577 9.05 9.17 26.60
C TYR A 577 8.90 9.53 25.11
N ARG A 578 7.77 10.16 24.79
CA ARG A 578 7.65 11.06 23.64
C ARG A 578 7.74 12.49 24.12
N VAL A 579 8.56 13.29 23.46
CA VAL A 579 8.86 14.68 23.82
C VAL A 579 8.50 15.57 22.65
N SER A 580 7.80 16.67 22.91
CA SER A 580 7.44 17.60 21.86
C SER A 580 8.66 18.35 21.33
N ALA A 581 8.59 18.85 20.10
CA ALA A 581 9.68 19.58 19.45
C ALA A 581 10.15 20.83 20.23
N ASP A 582 9.28 21.42 21.06
CA ASP A 582 9.61 22.54 21.95
C ASP A 582 10.10 22.09 23.35
N GLY A 583 10.17 20.79 23.61
CA GLY A 583 10.56 20.18 24.89
C GLY A 583 9.55 20.35 26.02
N LYS A 584 8.41 20.99 25.79
CA LYS A 584 7.47 21.37 26.86
C LYS A 584 6.46 20.29 27.22
N ARG A 585 6.15 19.39 26.28
CA ARG A 585 5.17 18.31 26.47
C ARG A 585 5.90 16.98 26.39
N THR A 586 5.76 16.18 27.44
CA THR A 586 6.54 14.95 27.62
C THR A 586 5.65 13.86 28.17
N TYR A 587 5.35 12.84 27.39
CA TYR A 587 4.44 11.78 27.81
C TYR A 587 5.20 10.46 27.90
N PRO A 588 5.10 9.73 29.02
CA PRO A 588 5.67 8.39 29.10
C PRO A 588 4.98 7.48 28.07
N MET A 589 5.72 6.55 27.50
CA MET A 589 5.23 5.60 26.49
C MET A 589 4.60 4.37 27.16
N ASN A 590 3.62 4.59 28.04
CA ASN A 590 2.99 3.52 28.84
C ASN A 590 2.25 2.50 27.98
N VAL A 591 1.73 2.91 26.82
CA VAL A 591 1.17 2.01 25.79
C VAL A 591 2.19 0.97 25.30
N TRP A 592 3.49 1.21 25.48
CA TRP A 592 4.56 0.28 25.12
C TRP A 592 5.16 -0.46 26.31
N ARG A 593 4.58 -0.34 27.51
CA ARG A 593 5.15 -0.92 28.73
C ARG A 593 5.35 -2.43 28.60
N SER A 594 4.38 -3.14 28.03
CA SER A 594 4.48 -4.60 27.78
C SER A 594 5.59 -4.98 26.80
N TYR A 595 6.08 -4.05 25.98
CA TYR A 595 7.23 -4.21 25.08
C TYR A 595 8.56 -3.75 25.68
N LEU A 596 8.53 -3.25 26.91
CA LEU A 596 9.63 -2.64 27.66
C LEU A 596 9.69 -3.14 29.10
N ASP A 597 9.09 -4.29 29.43
CA ASP A 597 9.13 -4.88 30.78
C ASP A 597 9.50 -6.37 30.76
N GLY A 598 9.92 -6.87 29.58
CA GLY A 598 10.32 -8.26 29.37
C GLY A 598 9.15 -9.26 29.32
N THR A 599 7.90 -8.79 29.46
CA THR A 599 6.71 -9.67 29.41
C THR A 599 6.49 -10.24 28.02
N THR A 600 6.69 -9.43 26.98
CA THR A 600 6.66 -9.90 25.59
C THR A 600 8.03 -10.35 25.09
N LYS A 601 8.02 -11.29 24.14
CA LYS A 601 9.21 -11.74 23.40
C LYS A 601 9.28 -11.17 21.99
N GLN A 602 8.45 -10.17 21.68
CA GLN A 602 8.48 -9.50 20.39
C GLN A 602 9.74 -8.62 20.28
N ASN A 603 10.31 -8.58 19.08
CA ASN A 603 11.59 -7.95 18.84
C ASN A 603 11.43 -6.46 18.48
N TRP A 604 12.36 -5.68 19.00
CA TRP A 604 12.73 -4.39 18.42
C TRP A 604 13.83 -4.61 17.39
N GLY A 605 13.86 -3.83 16.31
CA GLY A 605 14.87 -4.00 15.27
C GLY A 605 15.31 -2.70 14.61
N VAL A 606 16.56 -2.66 14.17
CA VAL A 606 17.17 -1.55 13.43
C VAL A 606 17.74 -2.08 12.13
N LEU A 607 17.42 -1.43 11.01
CA LEU A 607 17.96 -1.76 9.69
C LEU A 607 19.35 -1.14 9.55
N THR A 608 20.39 -1.96 9.76
CA THR A 608 21.78 -1.51 9.98
C THR A 608 22.53 -1.14 8.71
N ARG A 609 21.96 -1.43 7.53
CA ARG A 609 22.62 -1.19 6.26
C ARG A 609 21.75 -0.33 5.32
N PRO A 610 21.89 1.01 5.38
CA PRO A 610 21.20 1.94 4.48
C PRO A 610 21.33 1.66 2.98
N SER A 611 22.43 1.00 2.57
CA SER A 611 22.65 0.61 1.18
C SER A 611 21.70 -0.48 0.69
N ASP A 612 21.12 -1.29 1.58
CA ASP A 612 20.17 -2.35 1.18
C ASP A 612 18.90 -1.75 0.55
N TYR A 613 18.56 -0.53 0.91
CA TYR A 613 17.41 0.21 0.38
C TYR A 613 17.86 1.44 -0.41
N ALA A 614 19.06 1.42 -1.02
CA ALA A 614 19.51 2.46 -1.96
C ALA A 614 18.69 2.51 -3.26
N GLY A 615 17.99 1.41 -3.60
CA GLY A 615 17.32 1.25 -4.89
C GLY A 615 18.32 1.05 -6.02
N ALA A 616 17.82 0.95 -7.26
CA ALA A 616 18.67 0.86 -8.44
C ALA A 616 19.56 2.13 -8.57
N PRO A 617 20.86 1.99 -8.89
CA PRO A 617 21.77 3.12 -8.98
C PRO A 617 21.33 4.15 -10.02
N LEU A 618 21.77 5.39 -9.86
CA LEU A 618 21.48 6.52 -10.77
C LEU A 618 21.84 6.23 -12.26
N SER A 619 22.68 5.23 -12.53
CA SER A 619 23.01 4.76 -13.88
C SER A 619 21.85 4.05 -14.57
N ASP A 620 21.05 3.27 -13.84
CA ASP A 620 19.80 2.66 -14.36
C ASP A 620 18.72 3.72 -14.56
N LEU A 621 18.75 4.76 -13.72
CA LEU A 621 18.04 6.01 -13.97
C LEU A 621 18.47 6.63 -15.30
N ALA A 622 19.76 6.82 -15.54
CA ALA A 622 20.26 7.44 -16.77
C ALA A 622 19.83 6.66 -18.03
N LEU A 623 19.66 5.34 -17.90
CA LEU A 623 19.06 4.48 -18.93
C LEU A 623 17.56 4.74 -19.14
N LYS A 624 16.76 4.82 -18.07
CA LYS A 624 15.34 5.27 -18.16
C LYS A 624 15.22 6.69 -18.73
N LEU A 625 16.15 7.56 -18.34
CA LEU A 625 16.20 8.98 -18.71
C LEU A 625 16.73 9.22 -20.15
N LYS A 626 17.31 8.19 -20.80
CA LYS A 626 17.76 8.18 -22.22
C LYS A 626 16.82 7.43 -23.17
N ARG A 627 16.02 6.49 -22.67
CA ARG A 627 15.10 5.64 -23.46
C ARG A 627 13.71 6.26 -23.67
N ILE A 628 13.42 7.39 -23.04
CA ILE A 628 12.24 8.25 -23.23
C ILE A 628 12.76 9.57 -23.80
#